data_AF-A0A3M2DFE3-F1
#
_entry.id   AF-A0A3M2DFE3-F1
#
_cell.length_a   1.000
_cell.length_b   1.000
_cell.length_c   1.000
_cell.angle_alpha   90.00
_cell.angle_beta   90.00
_cell.angle_gamma   90.00
#
_symmetry.space_group_name_H-M   'P 1'
#
loop_
_entity.id
_entity.type
_entity.pdbx_description
1 polymer ?
#
loop_
_entity_poly.entity_id
_entity_poly.type
_entity_poly.pdbx_seq_one_letter_code
_entity_poly.pdbx_strand_id
1 'polypeptide(L)' 'MKHVFFELLALLLMLGSLLFFRECIAYLEQRDYVAAVIVLAIGVAVISVGKEMARLALVQRD' A
#
# COMPACT_ATOMS: atom_id res chain seq x y z
N MET A 1 -22.03 5.49 6.27
CA MET A 1 -20.81 5.51 7.10
C MET A 1 -19.73 4.50 6.66
N LYS A 2 -20.06 3.25 6.26
CA LYS A 2 -19.06 2.26 5.80
C LYS A 2 -18.31 2.66 4.51
N HIS A 3 -18.97 3.35 3.58
CA HIS A 3 -18.33 3.82 2.33
C HIS A 3 -17.20 4.82 2.59
N VAL A 4 -17.42 5.81 3.47
CA VAL A 4 -16.39 6.80 3.84
C VAL A 4 -15.19 6.13 4.50
N PHE A 5 -15.40 5.07 5.29
CA PHE A 5 -14.32 4.29 5.88
C PHE A 5 -13.47 3.59 4.81
N PHE A 6 -14.10 2.96 3.82
CA PHE A 6 -13.39 2.32 2.70
C PHE A 6 -12.67 3.33 1.81
N GLU A 7 -13.27 4.50 1.59
CA GLU A 7 -12.69 5.57 0.79
C GLU A 7 -11.47 6.20 1.48
N LEU A 8 -11.56 6.44 2.79
CA LEU A 8 -10.44 6.86 3.63
C LEU A 8 -9.33 5.81 3.67
N LEU A 9 -9.70 4.53 3.84
CA LEU A 9 -8.73 3.44 3.86
C LEU A 9 -8.02 3.31 2.51
N ALA A 10 -8.74 3.44 1.40
CA ALA A 10 -8.18 3.41 0.06
C ALA A 10 -7.22 4.60 -0.17
N LEU A 11 -7.62 5.81 0.24
CA LEU A 11 -6.76 7.01 0.19
C LEU A 11 -5.50 6.84 1.05
N LEU A 12 -5.64 6.31 2.27
CA LEU A 12 -4.53 6.04 3.18
C LEU A 12 -3.58 5.00 2.57
N LEU A 13 -4.12 3.97 1.93
CA LEU A 13 -3.32 2.94 1.27
C LEU A 13 -2.58 3.49 0.05
N MET A 14 -3.24 4.36 -0.73
CA MET A 14 -2.63 5.04 -1.87
C MET A 14 -1.46 5.92 -1.42
N LEU A 15 -1.69 6.76 -0.41
CA LEU A 15 -0.65 7.61 0.19
C LEU A 15 0.47 6.78 0.81
N GLY A 16 0.13 5.71 1.52
CA GLY A 16 1.08 4.78 2.11
C GLY A 16 1.97 4.14 1.04
N SER A 17 1.40 3.70 -0.07
CA SER A 17 2.16 3.11 -1.19
C SER A 17 3.16 4.11 -1.80
N LEU A 18 2.78 5.39 -1.89
CA LEU A 18 3.65 6.46 -2.37
C LEU A 18 4.84 6.70 -1.43
N LEU A 19 4.59 6.72 -0.13
CA LEU A 19 5.63 6.87 0.90
C LEU A 19 6.59 5.68 0.90
N PHE A 20 6.06 4.45 0.84
CA PHE A 20 6.88 3.24 0.72
C PHE A 20 7.76 3.26 -0.53
N PHE A 21 7.23 3.73 -1.65
CA PHE A 21 7.99 3.86 -2.89
C PHE A 21 9.11 4.90 -2.76
N ARG A 22 8.84 6.04 -2.13
CA ARG A 22 9.86 7.06 -1.86
C ARG A 22 10.97 6.53 -0.96
N GLU A 23 10.62 5.81 0.09
CA GLU A 23 11.58 5.21 1.02
C GLU A 23 12.42 4.14 0.31
N CYS A 24 11.79 3.34 -0.57
CA CYS A 24 12.50 2.35 -1.37
C CYS A 24 13.58 3.00 -2.27
N ILE A 25 13.28 4.14 -2.88
CA ILE A 25 14.25 4.90 -3.69
C ILE A 25 15.37 5.44 -2.80
N ALA A 26 15.05 5.98 -1.62
CA ALA A 26 16.05 6.51 -0.70
C ALA A 26 17.04 5.42 -0.22
N TYR A 27 16.54 4.22 0.11
CA TYR A 27 17.41 3.09 0.45
C TYR A 27 18.27 2.62 -0.74
N LEU A 28 17.71 2.64 -1.95
CA LEU A 28 18.45 2.30 -3.16
C LEU A 28 19.57 3.31 -3.45
N GLU A 29 19.33 4.60 -3.20
CA GLU A 29 20.32 5.67 -3.31
C GLU A 29 21.47 5.48 -2.30
N GLN A 30 21.14 5.03 -1.09
CA GLN A 30 22.14 4.69 -0.05
C GLN A 30 22.90 3.38 -0.34
N ARG A 31 22.66 2.71 -1.47
CA ARG A 31 23.17 1.37 -1.83
C ARG A 31 22.80 0.28 -0.82
N ASP A 32 21.77 0.52 -0.01
CA ASP A 32 21.24 -0.50 0.89
C ASP A 32 20.19 -1.34 0.15
N TYR A 33 20.69 -2.29 -0.64
CA TYR A 33 19.86 -3.19 -1.44
C TYR A 33 19.01 -4.12 -0.57
N VAL A 34 19.46 -4.46 0.64
CA VAL A 34 18.72 -5.33 1.55
C VAL A 34 17.49 -4.59 2.08
N ALA A 35 17.67 -3.34 2.54
CA ALA A 35 16.57 -2.49 2.95
C ALA A 35 15.58 -2.25 1.80
N ALA A 36 16.07 -1.96 0.59
CA ALA A 36 15.22 -1.77 -0.58
C ALA A 36 14.36 -3.00 -0.91
N VAL A 37 14.91 -4.22 -0.85
CA VAL A 37 14.15 -5.46 -1.08
C VAL A 37 13.12 -5.72 0.01
N ILE A 38 13.45 -5.45 1.28
CA ILE A 38 12.50 -5.59 2.39
C ILE A 38 11.33 -4.61 2.22
N VAL A 39 11.63 -3.34 1.91
CA VAL A 39 10.64 -2.30 1.68
C VAL A 39 9.74 -2.63 0.49
N LEU A 40 10.31 -3.18 -0.59
CA LEU A 40 9.56 -3.68 -1.74
C LEU A 40 8.58 -4.80 -1.32
N ALA A 41 9.04 -5.78 -0.52
CA ALA A 41 8.20 -6.87 -0.04
C ALA A 41 7.05 -6.38 0.84
N ILE A 42 7.32 -5.40 1.72
CA ILE A 42 6.28 -4.74 2.52
C ILE A 42 5.27 -4.03 1.61
N GLY A 43 5.74 -3.30 0.60
CA GLY A 43 4.88 -2.65 -0.39
C GLY A 43 3.95 -3.62 -1.11
N VAL A 44 4.46 -4.79 -1.54
CA VAL A 44 3.66 -5.85 -2.18
C VAL A 44 2.61 -6.42 -1.22
N ALA A 45 2.96 -6.63 0.05
CA ALA A 45 2.02 -7.09 1.06
C ALA A 45 0.88 -6.08 1.29
N VAL A 46 1.22 -4.78 1.40
CA VAL A 46 0.24 -3.69 1.54
C VAL A 46 -0.71 -3.63 0.35
N ILE A 47 -0.21 -3.71 -0.88
CA ILE A 47 -1.04 -3.73 -2.10
C ILE A 47 -1.97 -4.95 -2.10
N SER A 48 -1.48 -6.12 -1.68
CA SER A 48 -2.28 -7.35 -1.63
C SER A 48 -3.45 -7.23 -0.66
N VAL A 49 -3.21 -6.71 0.55
CA VAL A 49 -4.27 -6.44 1.54
C VAL A 49 -5.25 -5.39 1.01
N GLY A 50 -4.74 -4.34 0.35
CA GLY A 50 -5.56 -3.33 -0.31
C GLY A 50 -6.51 -3.89 -1.35
N LYS A 51 -6.01 -4.82 -2.18
CA LYS A 51 -6.80 -5.49 -3.21
C LYS A 51 -7.93 -6.32 -2.59
N GLU A 52 -7.68 -7.03 -1.50
CA GLU A 52 -8.72 -7.78 -0.78
C GLU A 52 -9.78 -6.85 -0.17
N MET A 53 -9.34 -5.77 0.47
CA MET A 53 -10.23 -4.74 1.02
C MET A 53 -11.10 -4.12 -0.08
N ALA A 54 -10.51 -3.73 -1.22
CA ALA A 54 -11.26 -3.20 -2.36
C ALA A 54 -12.25 -4.22 -2.93
N ARG A 55 -11.87 -5.50 -2.97
CA ARG A 55 -12.76 -6.58 -3.43
C ARG A 55 -13.96 -6.76 -2.48
N LEU A 56 -13.75 -6.71 -1.17
CA LEU A 56 -14.82 -6.76 -0.17
C LEU A 56 -15.74 -5.53 -0.27
N ALA A 57 -15.19 -4.36 -0.54
CA ALA A 57 -15.96 -3.13 -0.75
C ALA A 57 -16.84 -3.19 -2.01
N LEU A 58 -16.33 -3.79 -3.10
CA LEU A 58 -17.09 -4.00 -4.33
C LEU A 58 -18.19 -5.05 -4.15
N VAL A 59 -17.92 -6.16 -3.46
CA VAL A 59 -18.91 -7.21 -3.20
C VAL A 59 -20.04 -6.74 -2.28
N GLN A 60 -19.79 -5.81 -1.35
CA GLN A 60 -20.85 -5.19 -0.53
C GLN A 60 -21.69 -4.15 -1.29
N ARG A 61 -21.33 -3.82 -2.54
CA ARG A 61 -22.00 -2.80 -3.35
C ARG A 61 -23.07 -3.38 -4.29
N ASP A 62 -23.00 -4.68 -4.60
CA ASP A 62 -24.07 -5.47 -5.26
C ASP A 62 -25.02 -6.08 -4.20
#